data_AF-A0A834XH56-F1
#
_entry.id   AF-A0A834XH56-F1
#
_cell.length_a   1.000
_cell.length_b   1.000
_cell.length_c   1.000
_cell.angle_alpha   90.00
_cell.angle_beta   90.00
_cell.angle_gamma   90.00
#
_symmetry.space_group_name_H-M   'P 1'
#
loop_
_entity.id
_entity.type
_entity.pdbx_description
1 polymer ?
#
loop_
_entity_poly.entity_id
_entity_poly.type
_entity_poly.pdbx_seq_one_letter_code
_entity_poly.pdbx_strand_id
1 'polypeptide(L)'
;MLKRLKLIKRGLQAMVIDDKWTQYKDDDVQKATVVKEIILNDRHEGKELNEESSFYNVVYNILIDPWTKSCTPLHCLAHSLNPRYHCLEWLQGAPNRVPLHKDEEICIERNKCLRRYFSDSKERLMATKEFFRFSRAEDVFGQFECLQNRWDLEPKEWWIMYGSSAPLLQNLALKLLSQPSSSSCCERNWSTYSFILNLCFFILFIR
;
A
#
# COMPACT_ATOMS: atom_id res chain seq x y z
N MET A 1 0.82 -12.74 -2.10
CA MET A 1 -0.11 -12.17 -3.09
C MET A 1 -1.13 -13.15 -3.67
N LEU A 2 -0.77 -14.39 -4.06
CA LEU A 2 -1.68 -15.32 -4.76
C LEU A 2 -3.06 -15.54 -4.09
N LYS A 3 -3.10 -15.72 -2.76
CA LYS A 3 -4.38 -15.91 -2.03
C LYS A 3 -5.31 -14.69 -2.11
N ARG A 4 -4.75 -13.48 -2.15
CA ARG A 4 -5.50 -12.22 -2.25
C ARG A 4 -6.09 -12.05 -3.65
N LEU A 5 -5.32 -12.34 -4.70
CA LEU A 5 -5.79 -12.36 -6.09
C LEU A 5 -6.94 -13.35 -6.32
N LYS A 6 -6.95 -14.50 -5.62
CA LYS A 6 -8.05 -15.48 -5.66
C LYS A 6 -9.37 -14.92 -5.13
N LEU A 7 -9.34 -14.02 -4.13
CA LEU A 7 -10.53 -13.32 -3.63
C LEU A 7 -11.01 -12.23 -4.61
N ILE A 8 -10.09 -11.49 -5.22
CA ILE A 8 -10.40 -10.49 -6.27
C ILE A 8 -11.12 -11.15 -7.45
N LYS A 9 -10.61 -12.30 -7.90
CA LYS A 9 -11.20 -13.05 -9.01
C LYS A 9 -12.68 -13.36 -8.76
N ARG A 10 -13.01 -13.87 -7.56
CA ARG A 10 -14.39 -14.30 -7.23
C ARG A 10 -15.38 -13.15 -7.15
N GLY A 11 -15.03 -12.02 -6.54
CA GLY A 11 -15.98 -10.92 -6.45
C GLY A 11 -16.11 -10.11 -7.74
N LEU A 12 -15.06 -10.04 -8.57
CA LEU A 12 -15.18 -9.47 -9.91
C LEU A 12 -16.14 -10.32 -10.77
N GLN A 13 -16.06 -11.65 -10.67
CA GLN A 13 -17.03 -12.56 -11.29
C GLN A 13 -18.45 -12.32 -10.79
N ALA A 14 -18.65 -12.19 -9.47
CA ALA A 14 -19.97 -11.91 -8.90
C ALA A 14 -20.54 -10.56 -9.37
N MET A 15 -19.71 -9.52 -9.45
CA MET A 15 -20.11 -8.18 -9.85
C MET A 15 -20.58 -8.10 -11.31
N VAL A 16 -19.90 -8.78 -12.23
CA VAL A 16 -20.27 -8.77 -13.66
C VAL A 16 -21.58 -9.52 -13.94
N ILE A 17 -21.91 -10.47 -13.07
CA ILE A 17 -23.13 -11.28 -13.12
C ILE A 17 -24.31 -10.57 -12.45
N ASP A 18 -24.05 -9.63 -11.54
CA ASP A 18 -25.10 -8.87 -10.84
C ASP A 18 -25.92 -8.02 -11.83
N ASP A 19 -27.24 -8.01 -11.65
CA ASP A 19 -28.19 -7.24 -12.47
C ASP A 19 -27.90 -5.73 -12.41
N LYS A 20 -27.22 -5.27 -11.36
CA LYS A 20 -26.77 -3.89 -11.17
C LYS A 20 -25.53 -3.54 -12.00
N TRP A 21 -24.98 -4.46 -12.81
CA TRP A 21 -23.82 -4.19 -13.68
C TRP A 21 -23.96 -2.92 -14.52
N THR A 22 -25.18 -2.64 -14.96
CA THR A 22 -25.54 -1.47 -15.77
C THR A 22 -25.23 -0.13 -15.10
N GLN A 23 -25.09 -0.09 -13.77
CA GLN A 23 -24.74 1.10 -12.99
C GLN A 23 -23.23 1.37 -12.94
N TYR A 24 -22.39 0.43 -13.39
CA TYR A 24 -20.92 0.52 -13.24
C TYR A 24 -20.17 0.88 -14.54
N LYS A 25 -20.89 1.16 -15.63
CA LYS A 25 -20.30 1.37 -16.97
C LYS A 25 -20.36 2.82 -17.45
N ASP A 26 -20.88 3.75 -16.65
CA ASP A 26 -21.24 5.10 -17.08
C ASP A 26 -20.03 5.96 -17.49
N ASP A 27 -18.84 5.67 -16.97
CA ASP A 27 -17.62 6.45 -17.27
C ASP A 27 -16.91 6.01 -18.55
N ASP A 28 -16.92 4.71 -18.87
CA ASP A 28 -16.27 4.14 -20.06
C ASP A 28 -16.92 2.81 -20.45
N VAL A 29 -18.03 2.93 -21.18
CA VAL A 29 -18.88 1.79 -21.60
C VAL A 29 -18.08 0.78 -22.42
N GLN A 30 -17.13 1.22 -23.24
CA GLN A 30 -16.32 0.35 -24.09
C GLN A 30 -15.37 -0.51 -23.26
N LYS A 31 -14.60 0.10 -22.34
CA LYS A 31 -13.74 -0.67 -21.44
C LYS A 31 -14.53 -1.58 -20.52
N ALA A 32 -15.66 -1.11 -19.97
CA ALA A 32 -16.51 -1.93 -19.12
C ALA A 32 -17.01 -3.18 -19.86
N THR A 33 -17.37 -3.05 -21.14
CA THR A 33 -17.84 -4.18 -21.97
C THR A 33 -16.73 -5.20 -22.22
N VAL A 34 -15.53 -4.73 -22.58
CA VAL A 34 -14.35 -5.59 -22.78
C VAL A 34 -13.99 -6.33 -21.50
N VAL A 35 -13.99 -5.63 -20.35
CA VAL A 35 -13.76 -6.27 -19.04
C VAL A 35 -14.81 -7.35 -18.80
N LYS A 36 -16.10 -7.04 -18.92
CA LYS A 36 -17.20 -7.99 -18.72
C LYS A 36 -17.06 -9.25 -19.57
N GLU A 37 -16.75 -9.13 -20.86
CA GLU A 37 -16.55 -10.28 -21.75
C GLU A 37 -15.38 -11.15 -21.28
N ILE A 38 -14.26 -10.54 -20.86
CA ILE A 38 -13.08 -11.25 -20.36
C ILE A 38 -13.40 -11.99 -19.04
N ILE A 39 -14.15 -11.36 -18.12
CA ILE A 39 -14.56 -11.99 -16.84
C ILE A 39 -15.47 -13.19 -17.09
N LEU A 40 -16.42 -13.05 -18.03
CA LEU A 40 -17.35 -14.12 -18.37
C LEU A 40 -16.67 -15.26 -19.13
N ASN A 41 -15.76 -14.95 -20.05
CA ASN A 41 -14.99 -15.95 -20.80
C ASN A 41 -14.08 -16.78 -19.89
N ASP A 42 -13.44 -16.18 -18.89
CA ASP A 42 -12.63 -16.92 -17.91
C ASP A 42 -13.44 -17.94 -17.08
N ARG A 43 -14.74 -17.70 -16.86
CA ARG A 43 -15.61 -18.70 -16.21
C ARG A 43 -15.74 -19.98 -17.05
N HIS A 44 -15.66 -19.85 -18.37
CA HIS A 44 -15.75 -20.96 -19.32
C HIS A 44 -14.40 -21.62 -19.60
N GLU A 45 -13.27 -21.00 -19.22
CA GLU A 45 -11.93 -21.56 -19.47
C GLU A 45 -11.67 -22.85 -18.67
N GLY A 46 -12.42 -23.14 -17.60
CA GLY A 46 -12.28 -24.38 -16.82
C GLY A 46 -10.91 -24.54 -16.14
N LYS A 47 -10.08 -23.50 -16.18
CA LYS A 47 -8.70 -23.50 -15.73
C LYS A 47 -8.58 -23.47 -14.22
N GLU A 48 -7.61 -24.20 -13.71
CA GLU A 48 -7.21 -24.19 -12.31
C GLU A 48 -6.66 -22.80 -11.93
N LEU A 49 -6.77 -22.42 -10.65
CA LEU A 49 -6.38 -21.08 -10.15
C LEU A 49 -4.88 -20.73 -10.30
N ASN A 50 -4.10 -21.67 -10.81
CA ASN A 50 -2.65 -21.63 -10.92
C ASN A 50 -2.21 -21.58 -12.40
N GLU A 51 -3.17 -21.71 -13.32
CA GLU A 51 -2.95 -21.69 -14.76
C GLU A 51 -3.13 -20.27 -15.30
N GLU A 52 -2.38 -19.97 -16.37
CA GLU A 52 -2.38 -18.65 -16.98
C GLU A 52 -3.77 -18.35 -17.59
N SER A 53 -4.40 -17.29 -17.09
CA SER A 53 -5.75 -16.88 -17.45
C SER A 53 -5.70 -15.52 -18.13
N SER A 54 -6.43 -15.40 -19.24
CA SER A 54 -6.59 -14.14 -19.97
C SER A 54 -7.17 -13.05 -19.06
N PHE A 55 -8.13 -13.42 -18.20
CA PHE A 55 -8.69 -12.57 -17.15
C PHE A 55 -7.66 -12.18 -16.09
N TYR A 56 -6.82 -13.11 -15.63
CA TYR A 56 -5.77 -12.78 -14.66
C TYR A 56 -4.82 -11.74 -15.23
N ASN A 57 -4.36 -11.93 -16.47
CA ASN A 57 -3.43 -11.00 -17.12
C ASN A 57 -4.06 -9.62 -17.32
N VAL A 58 -5.35 -9.55 -17.66
CA VAL A 58 -6.05 -8.27 -17.85
C VAL A 58 -6.32 -7.57 -16.52
N VAL A 59 -6.78 -8.29 -15.49
CA VAL A 59 -7.00 -7.73 -14.14
C VAL A 59 -5.68 -7.30 -13.52
N TYR A 60 -4.61 -8.07 -13.71
CA TYR A 60 -3.25 -7.70 -13.33
C TYR A 60 -2.82 -6.43 -14.08
N ASN A 61 -2.99 -6.38 -15.40
CA ASN A 61 -2.60 -5.23 -16.23
C ASN A 61 -3.40 -3.95 -15.95
N ILE A 62 -4.65 -4.05 -15.51
CA ILE A 62 -5.53 -2.91 -15.22
C ILE A 62 -5.37 -2.44 -13.77
N LEU A 63 -5.34 -3.37 -12.81
CA LEU A 63 -5.36 -3.05 -11.38
C LEU A 63 -3.96 -3.01 -10.76
N ILE A 64 -3.11 -3.96 -11.14
CA ILE A 64 -1.81 -4.16 -10.50
C ILE A 64 -0.73 -3.38 -11.25
N ASP A 65 -0.75 -3.30 -12.57
CA ASP A 65 0.39 -2.80 -13.37
C ASP A 65 0.60 -1.28 -13.28
N PRO A 66 -0.44 -0.42 -13.38
CA PRO A 66 -0.31 1.02 -13.13
C PRO A 66 0.00 1.32 -11.65
N TRP A 67 -0.60 0.54 -10.74
CA TRP A 67 -0.41 0.66 -9.29
C TRP A 67 1.00 0.22 -8.85
N THR A 68 1.55 -0.87 -9.39
CA THR A 68 2.90 -1.36 -9.08
C THR A 68 3.98 -0.46 -9.65
N LYS A 69 3.75 0.14 -10.82
CA LYS A 69 4.72 1.04 -11.48
C LYS A 69 4.86 2.40 -10.79
N SER A 70 3.84 2.89 -10.09
CA SER A 70 3.83 4.26 -9.55
C SER A 70 3.56 4.35 -8.04
N CYS A 71 2.93 3.35 -7.44
CA CYS A 71 2.49 3.40 -6.05
C CYS A 71 3.35 2.55 -5.11
N THR A 72 3.85 1.36 -5.50
CA THR A 72 4.51 0.46 -4.53
C THR A 72 5.73 1.06 -3.81
N PRO A 73 6.75 1.64 -4.47
CA PRO A 73 7.94 2.13 -3.77
C PRO A 73 7.64 3.29 -2.81
N LEU A 74 6.78 4.22 -3.24
CA LEU A 74 6.42 5.40 -2.47
C LEU A 74 5.53 5.04 -1.28
N HIS A 75 4.58 4.11 -1.46
CA HIS A 75 3.73 3.62 -0.38
C HIS A 75 4.53 2.75 0.59
N CYS A 76 5.45 1.90 0.13
CA CYS A 76 6.36 1.15 1.01
C CYS A 76 7.25 2.09 1.83
N LEU A 77 7.69 3.21 1.24
CA LEU A 77 8.45 4.24 1.95
C LEU A 77 7.56 4.99 2.97
N ALA A 78 6.37 5.45 2.57
CA ALA A 78 5.42 6.13 3.48
C ALA A 78 5.00 5.21 4.64
N HIS A 79 4.72 3.94 4.35
CA HIS A 79 4.47 2.90 5.34
C HIS A 79 5.69 2.74 6.25
N SER A 80 6.89 2.60 5.70
CA SER A 80 8.11 2.49 6.50
C SER A 80 8.34 3.68 7.44
N LEU A 81 7.90 4.88 7.05
CA LEU A 81 8.04 6.12 7.83
C LEU A 81 6.91 6.34 8.83
N ASN A 82 5.83 5.55 8.82
CA ASN A 82 4.74 5.73 9.77
C ASN A 82 5.13 5.16 11.14
N PRO A 83 5.25 5.98 12.21
CA PRO A 83 5.68 5.53 13.53
C PRO A 83 4.75 4.46 14.13
N ARG A 84 3.45 4.49 13.80
CA ARG A 84 2.46 3.50 14.26
C ARG A 84 2.84 2.08 13.89
N TYR A 85 3.55 1.84 12.78
CA TYR A 85 3.90 0.48 12.36
C TYR A 85 5.15 -0.08 13.04
N HIS A 86 5.79 0.70 13.91
CA HIS A 86 6.94 0.29 14.72
C HIS A 86 6.59 0.11 16.20
N CYS A 87 5.31 0.23 16.58
CA CYS A 87 4.86 0.00 17.96
C CYS A 87 4.37 -1.45 18.16
N LEU A 88 4.32 -1.87 19.42
CA LEU A 88 3.96 -3.24 19.79
C LEU A 88 2.46 -3.50 19.52
N GLU A 89 1.64 -2.48 19.75
CA GLU A 89 0.19 -2.47 19.55
C GLU A 89 -0.15 -2.82 18.09
N TRP A 90 0.58 -2.23 17.13
CA TRP A 90 0.42 -2.61 15.73
C TRP A 90 0.84 -4.05 15.48
N LEU A 91 2.02 -4.47 15.96
CA LEU A 91 2.54 -5.82 15.73
C LEU A 91 1.63 -6.91 16.31
N GLN A 92 0.99 -6.66 17.44
CA GLN A 92 0.07 -7.58 18.10
C GLN A 92 -1.33 -7.58 17.47
N GLY A 93 -1.70 -6.55 16.71
CA GLY A 93 -3.03 -6.42 16.12
C GLY A 93 -3.38 -7.47 15.06
N ALA A 94 -2.43 -8.25 14.54
CA ALA A 94 -2.72 -9.44 13.71
C ALA A 94 -1.52 -10.43 13.66
N PRO A 95 -1.76 -11.76 13.60
CA PRO A 95 -0.74 -12.82 13.79
C PRO A 95 0.37 -12.89 12.73
N ASN A 96 0.23 -12.12 11.67
CA ASN A 96 1.10 -12.06 10.50
C ASN A 96 1.88 -10.76 10.39
N ARG A 97 1.62 -9.80 11.30
CA ARG A 97 2.31 -8.51 11.26
C ARG A 97 3.71 -8.79 11.73
N VAL A 98 4.66 -8.41 10.89
CA VAL A 98 6.08 -8.57 11.18
C VAL A 98 6.70 -7.18 11.31
N PRO A 99 7.73 -7.04 12.15
CA PRO A 99 8.55 -5.84 12.12
C PRO A 99 8.97 -5.52 10.68
N LEU A 100 8.95 -4.24 10.32
CA LEU A 100 9.21 -3.78 8.94
C LEU A 100 10.54 -4.26 8.35
N HIS A 101 11.55 -4.46 9.19
CA HIS A 101 12.84 -4.99 8.77
C HIS A 101 12.81 -6.49 8.37
N LYS A 102 11.76 -7.23 8.74
CA LYS A 102 11.53 -8.63 8.34
C LYS A 102 10.65 -8.74 7.10
N ASP A 103 10.05 -7.65 6.65
CA ASP A 103 9.31 -7.60 5.39
C ASP A 103 10.27 -7.23 4.25
N GLU A 104 10.75 -8.26 3.55
CA GLU A 104 11.74 -8.13 2.49
C GLU A 104 11.22 -7.27 1.31
N GLU A 105 9.94 -7.42 0.97
CA GLU A 105 9.32 -6.67 -0.12
C GLU A 105 9.29 -5.17 0.21
N ILE A 106 8.81 -4.80 1.41
CA ILE A 106 8.82 -3.41 1.86
C ILE A 106 10.25 -2.86 1.92
N CYS A 107 11.22 -3.66 2.37
CA CYS A 107 12.62 -3.24 2.43
C CYS A 107 13.21 -2.96 1.04
N ILE A 108 12.99 -3.84 0.07
CA ILE A 108 13.46 -3.68 -1.31
C ILE A 108 12.89 -2.40 -1.92
N GLU A 109 11.57 -2.21 -1.79
CA GLU A 109 10.85 -1.10 -2.40
C GLU A 109 11.16 0.25 -1.74
N ARG A 110 11.26 0.29 -0.40
CA ARG A 110 11.77 1.46 0.34
C ARG A 110 13.16 1.85 -0.14
N ASN A 111 14.07 0.88 -0.27
CA ASN A 111 15.45 1.15 -0.67
C ASN A 111 15.56 1.63 -2.12
N LYS A 112 14.71 1.13 -3.03
CA LYS A 112 14.57 1.69 -4.40
C LYS A 112 14.15 3.16 -4.35
N CYS A 113 13.17 3.47 -3.50
CA CYS A 113 12.66 4.82 -3.35
C CYS A 113 13.71 5.78 -2.75
N LEU A 114 14.43 5.36 -1.69
CA LEU A 114 15.53 6.13 -1.09
C LEU A 114 16.66 6.41 -2.09
N ARG A 115 17.02 5.45 -2.96
CA ARG A 115 18.00 5.70 -4.04
C ARG A 115 17.56 6.78 -5.02
N ARG A 116 16.25 6.90 -5.26
CA ARG A 116 15.69 7.92 -6.15
C ARG A 116 15.62 9.29 -5.49
N TYR A 117 15.29 9.36 -4.20
CA TYR A 117 15.26 10.61 -3.43
C TYR A 117 16.66 11.15 -3.12
N PHE A 118 17.62 10.26 -2.84
CA PHE A 118 18.99 10.62 -2.47
C PHE A 118 19.98 10.07 -3.51
N SER A 119 20.21 10.86 -4.56
CA SER A 119 21.14 10.50 -5.64
C SER A 119 22.59 10.45 -5.14
N ASP A 120 22.96 11.39 -4.26
CA ASP A 120 24.27 11.40 -3.61
C ASP A 120 24.44 10.22 -2.65
N SER A 121 25.61 9.56 -2.72
CA SER A 121 25.88 8.35 -1.94
C SER A 121 26.05 8.63 -0.45
N LYS A 122 26.63 9.78 -0.11
CA LYS A 122 26.88 10.17 1.28
C LYS A 122 25.58 10.57 1.95
N GLU A 123 24.74 11.36 1.30
CA GLU A 123 23.40 11.74 1.75
C GLU A 123 22.51 10.52 1.93
N ARG A 124 22.51 9.59 0.97
CA ARG A 124 21.77 8.33 1.07
C ARG A 124 22.21 7.47 2.26
N LEU A 125 23.51 7.42 2.55
CA LEU A 125 24.02 6.72 3.73
C LEU A 125 23.57 7.40 5.02
N MET A 126 23.55 8.73 5.08
CA MET A 126 23.03 9.49 6.23
C MET A 126 21.53 9.22 6.44
N ALA A 127 20.71 9.30 5.39
CA ALA A 127 19.28 8.99 5.47
C ALA A 127 19.02 7.53 5.90
N THR A 128 19.85 6.58 5.45
CA THR A 128 19.75 5.17 5.88
C THR A 128 20.08 5.00 7.35
N LYS A 129 21.10 5.71 7.87
CA LYS A 129 21.46 5.70 9.30
C LYS A 129 20.37 6.33 10.17
N GLU A 130 19.78 7.43 9.72
CA GLU A 130 18.63 8.06 10.38
C GLU A 130 17.44 7.09 10.45
N PHE A 131 17.14 6.40 9.35
CA PHE A 131 16.07 5.40 9.31
C PHE A 131 16.35 4.22 10.23
N PHE A 132 17.59 3.77 10.31
CA PHE A 132 18.01 2.74 11.25
C PHE A 132 17.73 3.15 12.70
N ARG A 133 18.15 4.34 13.13
CA ARG A 133 17.90 4.85 14.49
C ARG A 133 16.42 4.94 14.81
N PHE A 134 15.64 5.50 13.89
CA PHE A 134 14.18 5.59 14.01
C PHE A 134 13.54 4.21 14.18
N SER A 135 13.81 3.28 13.25
CA SER A 135 13.21 1.94 13.23
C SER A 135 13.63 1.06 14.42
N ARG A 136 14.83 1.25 14.95
CA ARG A 136 15.33 0.53 16.12
C ARG A 136 15.01 1.20 17.45
N ALA A 137 14.36 2.37 17.43
CA ALA A 137 14.14 3.18 18.62
C ALA A 137 15.45 3.47 19.37
N GLU A 138 16.50 3.88 18.63
CA GLU A 138 17.77 4.31 19.22
C GLU A 138 17.76 5.81 19.52
N ASP A 139 18.63 6.23 20.44
CA ASP A 139 18.80 7.62 20.85
C ASP A 139 17.47 8.28 21.29
N VAL A 140 17.13 9.45 20.71
CA VAL A 140 15.89 10.19 20.97
C VAL A 140 14.64 9.37 20.62
N PHE A 141 14.74 8.42 19.69
CA PHE A 141 13.61 7.58 19.27
C PHE A 141 13.28 6.47 20.26
N GLY A 142 14.15 6.20 21.23
CA GLY A 142 13.95 5.23 22.31
C GLY A 142 13.42 5.82 23.60
N GLN A 143 13.23 7.15 23.67
CA GLN A 143 12.66 7.81 24.84
C GLN A 143 11.20 7.38 25.06
N PHE A 144 10.80 7.30 26.32
CA PHE A 144 9.49 6.79 26.71
C PHE A 144 8.34 7.55 26.03
N GLU A 145 8.37 8.88 26.08
CA GLU A 145 7.36 9.76 25.48
C GLU A 145 7.31 9.61 23.95
N CYS A 146 8.48 9.45 23.33
CA CYS A 146 8.62 9.26 21.89
C CYS A 146 7.99 7.94 21.44
N LEU A 147 8.18 6.87 22.22
CA LEU A 147 7.59 5.55 21.97
C LEU A 147 6.08 5.53 22.20
N GLN A 148 5.61 6.09 23.32
CA GLN A 148 4.19 6.16 23.65
C GLN A 148 3.42 6.91 22.56
N ASN A 149 3.93 8.07 22.14
CA ASN A 149 3.26 8.93 21.18
C ASN A 149 3.26 8.38 19.75
N ARG A 150 3.93 7.25 19.45
CA ARG A 150 3.88 6.61 18.12
C ARG A 150 2.46 6.25 17.70
N TRP A 151 1.62 5.88 18.66
CA TRP A 151 0.22 5.50 18.43
C TRP A 151 -0.71 6.71 18.50
N ASP A 152 -0.51 7.54 19.54
CA ASP A 152 -1.43 8.60 19.93
C ASP A 152 -1.41 9.82 18.99
N LEU A 153 -0.24 10.17 18.43
CA LEU A 153 -0.12 11.28 17.50
C LEU A 153 -0.36 10.86 16.06
N GLU A 154 -0.84 11.79 15.24
CA GLU A 154 -0.80 11.57 13.80
C GLU A 154 0.65 11.48 13.32
N PRO A 155 0.97 10.63 12.32
CA PRO A 155 2.35 10.39 11.90
C PRO A 155 3.12 11.67 11.57
N LYS A 156 2.45 12.65 10.95
CA LYS A 156 3.04 13.96 10.65
C LYS A 156 3.41 14.72 11.93
N GLU A 157 2.53 14.76 12.92
CA GLU A 157 2.75 15.46 14.20
C GLU A 157 3.90 14.82 14.97
N TRP A 158 3.96 13.48 14.97
CA TRP A 158 5.06 12.74 15.58
C TRP A 158 6.41 13.10 14.95
N TRP A 159 6.47 13.17 13.61
CA TRP A 159 7.69 13.58 12.90
C TRP A 159 8.07 15.04 13.19
N ILE A 160 7.10 15.95 13.37
CA ILE A 160 7.38 17.33 13.79
C ILE A 160 7.99 17.35 15.19
N MET A 161 7.44 16.56 16.12
CA MET A 161 7.84 16.56 17.52
C MET A 161 9.21 15.90 17.77
N TYR A 162 9.46 14.75 17.16
CA TYR A 162 10.62 13.89 17.49
C TYR A 162 11.65 13.75 16.36
N GLY A 163 11.32 14.22 15.14
CA GLY A 163 12.15 14.00 13.96
C GLY A 163 13.41 14.88 13.86
N SER A 164 13.63 15.83 14.76
CA SER A 164 14.74 16.79 14.68
C SER A 164 16.13 16.15 14.70
N SER A 165 16.26 14.98 15.31
CA SER A 165 17.50 14.17 15.33
C SER A 165 17.76 13.39 14.03
N ALA A 166 16.79 13.39 13.11
CA ALA A 166 16.82 12.73 11.81
C ALA A 166 16.32 13.68 10.69
N PRO A 167 17.06 14.77 10.40
CA PRO A 167 16.58 15.86 9.53
C PRO A 167 16.31 15.43 8.08
N LEU A 168 17.09 14.51 7.50
CA LEU A 168 16.83 14.04 6.13
C LEU A 168 15.54 13.22 6.08
N LEU A 169 15.35 12.36 7.07
CA LEU A 169 14.20 11.51 7.19
C LEU A 169 12.93 12.29 7.57
N GLN A 170 13.04 13.27 8.47
CA GLN A 170 11.95 14.16 8.85
C GLN A 170 11.47 14.95 7.64
N ASN A 171 12.37 15.55 6.86
CA ASN A 171 11.99 16.28 5.64
C ASN A 171 11.25 15.39 4.64
N LEU A 172 11.71 14.14 4.48
CA LEU A 172 11.08 13.16 3.61
C LEU A 172 9.70 12.75 4.13
N ALA A 173 9.60 12.45 5.43
CA ALA A 173 8.36 12.04 6.09
C ALA A 173 7.31 13.15 6.06
N LEU A 174 7.68 14.40 6.35
CA LEU A 174 6.76 15.53 6.29
C LEU A 174 6.25 15.76 4.87
N LYS A 175 7.10 15.61 3.84
CA LYS A 175 6.66 15.69 2.44
C LYS A 175 5.70 14.55 2.10
N LEU A 176 6.06 13.30 2.38
CA LEU A 176 5.28 12.12 1.98
C LEU A 176 3.98 11.95 2.75
N LEU A 177 4.00 12.17 4.06
CA LEU A 177 2.84 11.99 4.94
C LEU A 177 1.88 13.19 4.86
N SER A 178 2.32 14.33 4.31
CA SER A 178 1.43 15.46 4.01
C SER A 178 0.82 15.39 2.61
N GLN A 179 1.33 14.53 1.73
CA GLN A 179 0.75 14.36 0.41
C GLN A 179 -0.58 13.59 0.51
N PRO A 180 -1.51 13.84 -0.43
CA PRO A 180 -2.65 12.96 -0.69
C PRO A 180 -2.26 11.54 -1.19
N SER A 181 -1.10 11.04 -0.79
CA SER A 181 -0.62 9.67 -1.00
C SER A 181 -0.69 8.83 0.27
N SER A 182 -1.15 9.40 1.40
CA SER A 182 -1.72 8.55 2.46
C SER A 182 -2.96 7.88 1.87
N SER A 183 -3.19 6.61 2.21
CA SER A 183 -4.35 5.83 1.76
C SER A 183 -5.69 6.59 1.87
N SER A 184 -5.78 7.59 2.77
CA SER A 184 -6.95 8.47 2.97
C SER A 184 -7.31 9.40 1.81
N CYS A 185 -6.38 9.77 0.92
CA CYS A 185 -6.72 10.57 -0.25
C CYS A 185 -7.07 9.72 -1.47
N CYS A 186 -6.70 8.44 -1.44
CA CYS A 186 -7.39 7.42 -2.22
C CYS A 186 -8.81 7.16 -1.70
N GLU A 187 -9.15 7.46 -0.44
CA GLU A 187 -10.55 7.31 0.03
C GLU A 187 -11.48 8.38 -0.59
N ARG A 188 -11.01 9.62 -0.78
CA ARG A 188 -11.85 10.71 -1.31
C ARG A 188 -12.00 10.69 -2.83
N ASN A 189 -10.92 10.46 -3.59
CA ASN A 189 -11.02 10.37 -5.06
C ASN A 189 -11.74 9.11 -5.55
N TRP A 190 -11.87 8.08 -4.71
CA TRP A 190 -12.44 6.79 -5.10
C TRP A 190 -13.78 6.48 -4.41
N SER A 191 -14.35 7.47 -3.71
CA SER A 191 -15.76 7.45 -3.27
C SER A 191 -16.74 7.33 -4.46
N THR A 192 -16.30 7.71 -5.66
CA THR A 192 -17.02 7.48 -6.93
C THR A 192 -17.04 6.00 -7.37
N TYR A 193 -16.08 5.17 -6.93
CA TYR A 193 -15.92 3.76 -7.33
C TYR A 193 -16.15 2.78 -6.18
N SER A 194 -17.13 3.05 -5.30
CA SER A 194 -17.29 2.35 -4.02
C SER A 194 -17.51 0.82 -4.13
N PHE A 195 -17.95 0.31 -5.30
CA PHE A 195 -18.36 -1.09 -5.42
C PHE A 195 -17.25 -2.06 -5.87
N ILE A 196 -16.41 -1.67 -6.83
CA ILE A 196 -15.21 -2.45 -7.22
C ILE A 196 -14.25 -2.58 -6.03
N LEU A 197 -14.29 -1.58 -5.15
CA LEU A 197 -13.47 -1.48 -3.97
C LEU A 197 -13.94 -2.31 -2.78
N ASN A 198 -15.20 -2.75 -2.66
CA ASN A 198 -15.56 -3.68 -1.58
C ASN A 198 -14.75 -4.98 -1.64
N LEU A 199 -14.23 -5.32 -2.82
CA LEU A 199 -13.37 -6.47 -3.01
C LEU A 199 -11.88 -6.19 -2.80
N CYS A 200 -11.41 -4.98 -3.11
CA CYS A 200 -10.03 -4.55 -2.87
C CYS A 200 -9.80 -4.07 -1.42
N PHE A 201 -10.79 -3.47 -0.77
CA PHE A 201 -10.80 -3.16 0.67
C PHE A 201 -10.88 -4.43 1.52
N PHE A 202 -11.58 -5.49 1.08
CA PHE A 202 -11.49 -6.81 1.72
C PHE A 202 -10.05 -7.39 1.67
N ILE A 203 -9.17 -6.84 0.83
CA ILE A 203 -7.83 -7.37 0.57
C ILE A 203 -6.72 -6.51 1.16
N LEU A 204 -6.98 -5.21 1.35
CA LEU A 204 -6.12 -4.29 2.08
C LEU A 204 -6.48 -4.21 3.58
N PHE A 205 -7.73 -4.51 3.95
CA PHE A 205 -8.25 -4.39 5.32
C PHE A 205 -8.90 -5.64 5.93
N ILE A 206 -8.94 -6.80 5.26
CA ILE A 206 -8.95 -8.07 6.00
C ILE A 206 -7.53 -8.47 6.34
N ARG A 207 -7.10 -7.92 7.47
CA ARG A 207 -6.56 -8.71 8.56
C ARG A 207 -7.03 -8.14 9.88
#